data_AF-E0VTQ9-F1
#
_entry.id   AF-E0VTQ9-F1
#
_cell.length_a   1.000
_cell.length_b   1.000
_cell.length_c   1.000
_cell.angle_alpha   90.00
_cell.angle_beta   90.00
_cell.angle_gamma   90.00
#
_symmetry.space_group_name_H-M   'P 1'
#
loop_
_entity.id
_entity.type
_entity.pdbx_description
1 polymer ?
#
loop_
_entity_poly.entity_id
_entity_poly.type
_entity_poly.pdbx_seq_one_letter_code
_entity_poly.pdbx_strand_id
1 'polypeptide(L)'
;MKVHQIMKFDGCSSLPLLNPLCRSLSSTEVSTALRPFYFFVHPDLFGQFPEERAINENSLKLLSSYLETLILNLLEGDWLSKNYSTAQEQLKAHEPLRDEIKKLKYRLCNELDLKKIKWDCGWNISHFKGSLQSLLILYEHHPQELKSLSGKTLIFGNETGVNLDGDVMLNCGEVRNNWLDVIKNIHRQDKVILKLPQFEKAVSRVLRDIKVVHRKFQPKVTAEKYENQLRRLITSLSDYQGRNGYPKHWPEKLNKFELVVETEAGPLMVSPTGQIIVPSSCPASILVNFISENLEEANRLLDEYKSNKYVEKDIHSRVVLEFRLLSLRKDDNITPKLMIDCCNNMLKHKNILKPLLNNSSLFITSYFSLLSDGQMCIPWNWKI
;
A
#
# COMPACT_ATOMS: atom_id res chain seq x y z
N MET A 1 11.11 -32.42 29.03
CA MET A 1 12.45 -32.04 28.57
C MET A 1 12.65 -30.57 28.93
N LYS A 2 13.44 -30.26 29.97
CA LYS A 2 13.58 -28.93 30.57
C LYS A 2 14.67 -28.14 29.83
N VAL A 3 14.35 -26.95 29.33
CA VAL A 3 15.33 -26.02 28.73
C VAL A 3 15.97 -25.21 29.85
N HIS A 4 17.04 -25.75 30.42
CA HIS A 4 17.98 -25.06 31.31
C HIS A 4 19.38 -25.42 30.86
N GLN A 5 19.91 -24.69 29.88
CA GLN A 5 21.33 -24.46 29.61
C GLN A 5 21.44 -23.77 28.26
N ILE A 6 21.85 -22.50 28.26
CA ILE A 6 22.71 -21.86 27.26
C ILE A 6 23.14 -20.51 27.86
N MET A 7 24.46 -20.29 27.89
CA MET A 7 25.22 -19.11 28.34
C MET A 7 25.44 -18.92 29.86
N LYS A 8 26.36 -19.74 30.39
CA LYS A 8 27.34 -19.26 31.36
C LYS A 8 28.39 -18.44 30.61
N PHE A 9 28.62 -17.19 31.02
CA PHE A 9 29.83 -16.44 30.68
C PHE A 9 30.73 -16.46 31.92
N ASP A 10 31.82 -17.23 31.82
CA ASP A 10 32.89 -17.26 32.81
C ASP A 10 33.72 -15.97 32.74
N GLY A 11 34.22 -15.56 33.90
CA GLY A 11 34.81 -14.25 34.14
C GLY A 11 36.09 -13.96 33.35
N CYS A 12 36.22 -12.70 32.95
CA CYS A 12 37.50 -12.09 32.64
C CYS A 12 37.60 -10.77 33.42
N SER A 13 38.42 -10.79 34.47
CA SER A 13 38.80 -9.64 35.26
C SER A 13 39.91 -8.86 34.54
N SER A 14 39.74 -7.54 34.48
CA SER A 14 40.72 -6.45 34.22
C SER A 14 40.81 -5.80 32.83
N LEU A 15 40.74 -4.45 32.87
CA LEU A 15 41.12 -3.39 31.89
C LEU A 15 40.04 -2.89 30.88
N PRO A 16 40.11 -1.62 30.41
CA PRO A 16 40.02 -0.35 31.13
C PRO A 16 38.88 0.54 30.58
N LEU A 17 38.62 1.69 31.23
CA LEU A 17 37.67 2.75 30.84
C LEU A 17 37.61 3.00 29.31
N LEU A 18 36.54 2.55 28.66
CA LEU A 18 36.19 2.92 27.28
C LEU A 18 34.83 3.63 27.29
N ASN A 19 34.85 4.91 26.92
CA ASN A 19 33.67 5.68 26.51
C ASN A 19 32.82 4.86 25.54
N PRO A 20 31.52 4.66 25.79
CA PRO A 20 30.60 4.34 24.73
C PRO A 20 30.01 5.65 24.22
N LEU A 21 30.53 6.12 23.08
CA LEU A 21 29.72 6.84 22.11
C LEU A 21 28.48 5.97 21.84
N CYS A 22 27.38 6.28 22.50
CA CYS A 22 26.13 5.55 22.33
C CYS A 22 25.57 5.90 20.95
N ARG A 23 25.93 5.11 19.93
CA ARG A 23 25.34 5.21 18.60
C ARG A 23 23.92 4.64 18.68
N SER A 24 22.92 5.48 18.40
CA SER A 24 21.54 5.03 18.23
C SER A 24 21.43 4.13 16.98
N LEU A 25 20.86 2.93 17.14
CA LEU A 25 20.60 2.01 16.04
C LEU A 25 19.42 2.51 15.20
N SER A 26 19.57 2.51 13.88
CA SER A 26 18.49 2.75 12.93
C SER A 26 17.46 1.60 12.95
N SER A 27 16.23 1.88 12.51
CA SER A 27 15.18 0.86 12.36
C SER A 27 15.64 -0.34 11.53
N THR A 28 16.45 -0.10 10.48
CA THR A 28 17.03 -1.15 9.64
C THR A 28 18.07 -1.99 10.38
N GLU A 29 18.93 -1.38 11.20
CA GLU A 29 19.90 -2.11 12.03
C GLU A 29 19.21 -2.95 13.10
N VAL A 30 18.17 -2.41 13.75
CA VAL A 30 17.35 -3.15 14.74
C VAL A 30 16.61 -4.32 14.08
N SER A 31 15.97 -4.10 12.94
CA SER A 31 15.27 -5.15 12.19
C SER A 31 16.24 -6.25 11.72
N THR A 32 17.43 -5.87 11.26
CA THR A 32 18.48 -6.83 10.85
C THR A 32 18.98 -7.66 12.03
N ALA A 33 19.19 -7.03 13.18
CA ALA A 33 19.61 -7.71 14.41
C ALA A 33 18.54 -8.67 14.96
N LEU A 34 17.26 -8.32 14.82
CA LEU A 34 16.13 -9.14 15.28
C LEU A 34 15.69 -10.20 14.26
N ARG A 35 16.16 -10.14 13.01
CA ARG A 35 15.80 -11.08 11.94
C ARG A 35 15.97 -12.56 12.31
N PRO A 36 17.07 -12.99 12.98
CA PRO A 36 17.21 -14.38 13.43
C PRO A 36 16.11 -14.77 14.42
N PHE A 37 15.79 -13.89 15.38
CA PHE A 37 14.73 -14.12 16.35
C PHE A 37 13.36 -14.25 15.67
N TYR A 38 12.98 -13.30 14.80
CA TYR A 38 11.72 -13.35 14.06
C TYR A 38 11.59 -14.64 13.24
N PHE A 39 12.68 -15.14 12.67
CA PHE A 39 12.68 -16.41 11.94
C PHE A 39 12.37 -17.60 12.85
N PHE A 40 12.90 -17.64 14.07
CA PHE A 40 12.66 -18.75 15.01
C PHE A 40 11.27 -18.75 15.65
N VAL A 41 10.64 -17.58 15.80
CA VAL A 41 9.34 -17.45 16.48
C VAL A 41 8.18 -17.13 15.53
N HIS A 42 8.40 -17.22 14.22
CA HIS A 42 7.37 -16.87 13.23
C HIS A 42 6.13 -17.77 13.37
N PRO A 43 4.91 -17.22 13.50
CA PRO A 43 3.68 -18.01 13.74
C PRO A 43 3.44 -19.14 12.73
N ASP A 44 3.86 -18.97 11.48
CA ASP A 44 3.70 -19.97 10.41
C ASP A 44 4.48 -21.27 10.65
N LEU A 45 5.53 -21.24 11.47
CA LEU A 45 6.30 -22.43 11.84
C LEU A 45 5.56 -23.29 12.90
N PHE A 46 4.50 -22.76 13.51
CA PHE A 46 3.77 -23.38 14.62
C PHE A 46 2.36 -23.84 14.22
N GLY A 47 2.16 -24.22 12.95
CA GLY A 47 0.85 -24.67 12.46
C GLY A 47 0.26 -25.88 13.19
N GLN A 48 1.09 -26.72 13.80
CA GLN A 48 0.69 -27.89 14.60
C GLN A 48 0.49 -27.57 16.10
N PHE A 49 0.79 -26.34 16.53
CA PHE A 49 0.85 -25.91 17.94
C PHE A 49 0.05 -24.60 18.13
N PRO A 50 -1.29 -24.68 18.29
CA PRO A 50 -2.16 -23.50 18.25
C PRO A 50 -1.96 -22.50 19.40
N GLU A 51 -1.62 -22.99 20.60
CA GLU A 51 -1.38 -22.13 21.78
C GLU A 51 -0.07 -21.35 21.63
N GLU A 52 1.00 -22.02 21.22
CA GLU A 52 2.31 -21.44 20.97
C GLU A 52 2.27 -20.43 19.81
N ARG A 53 1.48 -20.73 18.77
CA ARG A 53 1.23 -19.81 17.66
C ARG A 53 0.58 -18.51 18.15
N ALA A 54 -0.46 -18.60 18.98
CA ALA A 54 -1.16 -17.44 19.53
C ALA A 54 -0.26 -16.62 20.48
N ILE A 55 0.54 -17.29 21.31
CA ILE A 55 1.52 -16.64 22.20
C ILE A 55 2.58 -15.90 21.39
N ASN A 56 3.13 -16.51 20.34
CA ASN A 56 4.12 -15.88 19.48
C ASN A 56 3.54 -14.70 18.72
N GLU A 57 2.33 -14.81 18.18
CA GLU A 57 1.66 -13.69 17.49
C GLU A 57 1.43 -12.50 18.43
N ASN A 58 0.92 -12.75 19.64
CA ASN A 58 0.70 -11.69 20.64
C ASN A 58 2.01 -11.06 21.12
N SER A 59 3.05 -11.88 21.35
CA SER A 59 4.36 -11.42 21.79
C SER A 59 5.07 -10.59 20.71
N LEU A 60 4.92 -10.97 19.44
CA LEU A 60 5.47 -10.21 18.30
C LEU A 60 4.75 -8.89 18.07
N LYS A 61 3.42 -8.84 18.22
CA LYS A 61 2.65 -7.59 18.20
C LYS A 61 3.09 -6.65 19.32
N LEU A 62 3.26 -7.19 20.54
CA LEU A 62 3.70 -6.42 21.70
C LEU A 62 5.13 -5.90 21.53
N LEU A 63 6.06 -6.73 21.06
CA LEU A 63 7.43 -6.34 20.75
C LEU A 63 7.47 -5.25 19.68
N SER A 64 6.68 -5.39 18.61
CA SER A 64 6.59 -4.38 17.54
C SER A 64 6.07 -3.06 18.08
N SER A 65 5.03 -3.09 18.93
CA SER A 65 4.51 -1.89 19.61
C SER A 65 5.53 -1.24 20.54
N TYR A 66 6.31 -2.01 21.30
CA TYR A 66 7.40 -1.47 22.12
C TYR A 66 8.52 -0.87 21.27
N LEU A 67 8.92 -1.51 20.17
CA LEU A 67 9.94 -0.98 19.27
C LEU A 67 9.47 0.29 18.59
N GLU A 68 8.22 0.34 18.13
CA GLU A 68 7.61 1.56 17.59
C GLU A 68 7.58 2.67 18.65
N THR A 69 7.19 2.36 19.88
CA THR A 69 7.17 3.32 20.99
C THR A 69 8.58 3.83 21.32
N LEU A 70 9.58 2.95 21.35
CA LEU A 70 10.97 3.33 21.61
C LEU A 70 11.56 4.18 20.48
N ILE A 71 11.25 3.85 19.22
CA ILE A 71 11.65 4.63 18.05
C ILE A 71 10.98 6.01 18.07
N LEU A 72 9.68 6.08 18.39
CA LEU A 72 8.94 7.34 18.50
C LEU A 72 9.51 8.21 19.64
N ASN A 73 9.75 7.62 20.82
CA ASN A 73 10.25 8.35 21.99
C ASN A 73 11.70 8.87 21.83
N LEU A 74 12.51 8.29 20.94
CA LEU A 74 13.89 8.73 20.68
C LEU A 74 14.00 9.86 19.64
N LEU A 75 12.90 10.23 18.96
CA LEU A 75 12.92 11.06 17.76
C LEU A 75 12.08 12.35 17.84
N GLU A 76 11.32 12.56 18.91
CA GLU A 76 10.43 13.72 19.06
C GLU A 76 11.24 15.03 19.19
N GLY A 77 11.08 15.94 18.21
CA GLY A 77 11.66 17.28 18.16
C GLY A 77 12.90 17.45 17.27
N ASP A 78 13.91 16.58 17.39
CA ASP A 78 15.23 16.81 16.79
C ASP A 78 15.49 16.05 15.47
N TRP A 79 14.60 15.14 15.06
CA TRP A 79 14.82 14.39 13.82
C TRP A 79 14.80 15.30 12.59
N LEU A 80 13.86 16.25 12.52
CA LEU A 80 13.76 17.18 11.40
C LEU A 80 14.99 18.10 11.29
N SER A 81 15.41 18.71 12.40
CA SER A 81 16.60 19.56 12.44
C SER A 81 17.85 18.81 12.00
N LYS A 82 18.00 17.55 12.43
CA LYS A 82 19.13 16.69 12.05
C LYS A 82 19.13 16.27 10.58
N ASN A 83 17.96 16.05 9.99
CA ASN A 83 17.85 15.45 8.65
C ASN A 83 17.53 16.45 7.54
N TYR A 84 17.06 17.67 7.86
CA TYR A 84 16.65 18.65 6.85
C TYR A 84 17.77 19.04 5.89
N SER A 85 18.99 19.33 6.39
CA SER A 85 20.13 19.68 5.53
C SER A 85 20.49 18.54 4.58
N THR A 86 20.60 17.33 5.12
CA THR A 86 20.88 16.10 4.36
C THR A 86 19.80 15.85 3.30
N ALA A 87 18.52 16.04 3.65
CA ALA A 87 17.41 15.91 2.72
C ALA A 87 17.50 16.90 1.56
N GLN A 88 17.86 18.16 1.83
CA GLN A 88 18.04 19.18 0.80
C GLN A 88 19.23 18.87 -0.12
N GLU A 89 20.36 18.40 0.43
CA GLU A 89 21.51 17.96 -0.36
C GLU A 89 21.17 16.77 -1.25
N GLN A 90 20.49 15.75 -0.70
CA GLN A 90 20.05 14.57 -1.45
C GLN A 90 19.02 14.92 -2.53
N LEU A 91 18.07 15.82 -2.22
CA LEU A 91 17.12 16.33 -3.20
C LEU A 91 17.87 16.95 -4.38
N LYS A 92 18.81 17.87 -4.13
CA LYS A 92 19.59 18.51 -5.21
C LYS A 92 20.45 17.51 -5.97
N ALA A 93 21.15 16.62 -5.27
CA ALA A 93 22.01 15.62 -5.90
C ALA A 93 21.25 14.68 -6.85
N HIS A 94 19.98 14.38 -6.56
CA HIS A 94 19.13 13.53 -7.39
C HIS A 94 18.30 14.29 -8.43
N GLU A 95 18.45 15.62 -8.55
CA GLU A 95 17.78 16.43 -9.58
C GLU A 95 18.10 15.97 -11.01
N PRO A 96 19.37 15.71 -11.39
CA PRO A 96 19.70 15.24 -12.74
C PRO A 96 19.04 13.90 -13.08
N LEU A 97 18.98 12.98 -12.11
CA LEU A 97 18.34 11.67 -12.28
C LEU A 97 16.84 11.83 -12.49
N ARG A 98 16.17 12.71 -11.72
CA ARG A 98 14.73 12.98 -11.91
C ARG A 98 14.45 13.59 -13.27
N ASP A 99 15.32 14.47 -13.76
CA ASP A 99 15.17 15.07 -15.09
C ASP A 99 15.42 14.07 -16.22
N GLU A 100 16.38 13.16 -16.07
CA GLU A 100 16.58 12.06 -17.01
C GLU A 100 15.35 11.12 -17.05
N ILE A 101 14.79 10.77 -15.89
CA ILE A 101 13.55 9.99 -15.80
C ILE A 101 12.40 10.72 -16.51
N LYS A 102 12.24 12.03 -16.30
CA LYS A 102 11.22 12.82 -17.01
C LYS A 102 11.43 12.76 -18.53
N LYS A 103 12.66 12.92 -19.02
CA LYS A 103 13.00 12.84 -20.45
C LYS A 103 12.71 11.45 -21.02
N LEU A 104 13.12 10.38 -20.34
CA LEU A 104 12.86 9.00 -20.75
C LEU A 104 11.37 8.70 -20.79
N LYS A 105 10.62 9.12 -19.77
CA LYS A 105 9.15 8.99 -19.76
C LYS A 105 8.51 9.72 -20.93
N TYR A 106 8.91 10.95 -21.19
CA TYR A 106 8.39 11.75 -22.30
C TYR A 106 8.67 11.09 -23.65
N ARG A 107 9.91 10.64 -23.87
CA ARG A 107 10.31 9.91 -25.08
C ARG A 107 9.44 8.66 -25.29
N LEU A 108 9.35 7.80 -24.29
CA LEU A 108 8.57 6.56 -24.36
C LEU A 108 7.08 6.84 -24.57
N CYS A 109 6.50 7.83 -23.86
CA CYS A 109 5.11 8.20 -24.07
C CYS A 109 4.84 8.64 -25.51
N ASN A 110 5.75 9.40 -26.12
CA ASN A 110 5.58 9.87 -27.49
C ASN A 110 5.79 8.76 -28.52
N GLU A 111 6.83 7.94 -28.38
CA GLU A 111 7.18 6.88 -29.34
C GLU A 111 6.15 5.73 -29.34
N LEU A 112 5.59 5.41 -28.18
CA LEU A 112 4.60 4.35 -28.00
C LEU A 112 3.16 4.86 -27.93
N ASP A 113 2.94 6.17 -28.05
CA ASP A 113 1.63 6.83 -27.89
C ASP A 113 0.93 6.44 -26.56
N LEU A 114 1.68 6.45 -25.45
CA LEU A 114 1.15 6.13 -24.13
C LEU A 114 0.44 7.34 -23.52
N LYS A 115 -0.66 7.09 -22.80
CA LYS A 115 -1.33 8.12 -22.00
C LYS A 115 -0.44 8.66 -20.88
N LYS A 116 0.27 7.76 -20.19
CA LYS A 116 1.24 8.07 -19.12
C LYS A 116 2.00 6.82 -18.69
N ILE A 117 3.12 7.04 -18.01
CA ILE A 117 3.86 5.99 -17.29
C ILE A 117 3.81 6.29 -15.78
N LYS A 118 3.42 5.29 -14.99
CA LYS A 118 3.38 5.33 -13.52
C LYS A 118 4.50 4.45 -12.93
N TRP A 119 5.03 4.88 -11.79
CA TRP A 119 5.94 4.12 -10.95
C TRP A 119 5.17 3.68 -9.71
N ASP A 120 5.06 2.38 -9.49
CA ASP A 120 4.31 1.77 -8.41
C ASP A 120 4.97 0.46 -7.93
N CYS A 121 6.27 0.53 -7.72
CA CYS A 121 6.97 -0.47 -6.93
C CYS A 121 7.79 0.28 -5.89
N GLY A 122 7.79 -0.21 -4.64
CA GLY A 122 8.43 0.43 -3.49
C GLY A 122 9.97 0.53 -3.54
N TRP A 123 10.53 0.47 -4.74
CA TRP A 123 11.95 0.60 -5.04
C TRP A 123 12.31 2.05 -5.32
N ASN A 124 13.62 2.37 -5.21
CA ASN A 124 14.11 3.72 -5.43
C ASN A 124 14.02 4.17 -6.90
N ILE A 125 14.18 5.48 -7.12
CA ILE A 125 14.09 6.12 -8.44
C ILE A 125 15.13 5.62 -9.46
N SER A 126 16.26 5.06 -9.01
CA SER A 126 17.26 4.46 -9.92
C SER A 126 16.73 3.20 -10.60
N HIS A 127 15.96 2.38 -9.88
CA HIS A 127 15.28 1.23 -10.49
C HIS A 127 14.21 1.66 -11.49
N PHE A 128 13.55 2.80 -11.24
CA PHE A 128 12.61 3.35 -12.20
C PHE A 128 13.29 3.74 -13.52
N LYS A 129 14.43 4.44 -13.43
CA LYS A 129 15.27 4.72 -14.61
C LYS A 129 15.65 3.43 -15.35
N GLY A 130 16.15 2.42 -14.64
CA GLY A 130 16.53 1.14 -15.24
C GLY A 130 15.37 0.40 -15.92
N SER A 131 14.17 0.50 -15.36
CA SER A 131 12.94 -0.07 -15.93
C SER A 131 12.52 0.65 -17.21
N LEU A 132 12.60 1.98 -17.24
CA LEU A 132 12.36 2.79 -18.44
C LEU A 132 13.35 2.46 -19.56
N GLN A 133 14.64 2.38 -19.21
CA GLN A 133 15.69 1.98 -20.17
C GLN A 133 15.45 0.57 -20.70
N SER A 134 15.04 -0.36 -19.84
CA SER A 134 14.73 -1.74 -20.25
C SER A 134 13.55 -1.81 -21.20
N LEU A 135 12.52 -1.00 -21.00
CA LEU A 135 11.40 -0.89 -21.94
C LEU A 135 11.82 -0.26 -23.27
N LEU A 136 12.66 0.79 -23.23
CA LEU A 136 13.17 1.42 -24.43
C LEU A 136 13.96 0.43 -25.30
N ILE A 137 14.85 -0.34 -24.68
CA ILE A 137 15.58 -1.43 -25.37
C ILE A 137 14.60 -2.44 -25.95
N LEU A 138 13.55 -2.83 -25.20
CA LEU A 138 12.55 -3.77 -25.69
C LEU A 138 11.80 -3.20 -26.92
N TYR A 139 11.51 -1.91 -26.94
CA TYR A 139 10.90 -1.23 -28.09
C TYR A 139 11.81 -1.20 -29.31
N GLU A 140 13.11 -0.94 -29.13
CA GLU A 140 14.08 -0.94 -30.22
C GLU A 140 14.19 -2.32 -30.89
N HIS A 141 14.06 -3.41 -30.13
CA HIS A 141 14.11 -4.78 -30.67
C HIS A 141 12.77 -5.29 -31.20
N HIS A 142 11.66 -4.89 -30.61
CA HIS A 142 10.30 -5.38 -30.92
C HIS A 142 9.30 -4.23 -31.15
N PRO A 143 9.55 -3.35 -32.13
CA PRO A 143 8.75 -2.13 -32.30
C PRO A 143 7.31 -2.40 -32.75
N GLN A 144 7.06 -3.49 -33.49
CA GLN A 144 5.72 -3.79 -33.99
C GLN A 144 4.82 -4.36 -32.88
N GLU A 145 5.39 -5.17 -32.00
CA GLU A 145 4.68 -5.75 -30.86
C GLU A 145 4.31 -4.67 -29.85
N LEU A 146 5.22 -3.73 -29.56
CA LEU A 146 5.00 -2.69 -28.56
C LEU A 146 4.02 -1.59 -29.02
N LYS A 147 3.68 -1.50 -30.32
CA LYS A 147 2.58 -0.63 -30.80
C LYS A 147 1.23 -0.97 -30.18
N SER A 148 1.03 -2.20 -29.68
CA SER A 148 -0.20 -2.59 -28.97
C SER A 148 -0.42 -1.79 -27.68
N LEU A 149 0.61 -1.07 -27.19
CA LEU A 149 0.53 -0.20 -26.03
C LEU A 149 -0.08 1.18 -26.32
N SER A 150 -0.30 1.55 -27.58
CA SER A 150 -0.88 2.84 -27.95
C SER A 150 -2.22 3.08 -27.23
N GLY A 151 -2.36 4.28 -26.67
CA GLY A 151 -3.52 4.70 -25.89
C GLY A 151 -3.64 4.07 -24.50
N LYS A 152 -2.67 3.27 -24.04
CA LYS A 152 -2.65 2.66 -22.69
C LYS A 152 -1.84 3.50 -21.70
N THR A 153 -2.11 3.33 -20.40
CA THR A 153 -1.17 3.72 -19.35
C THR A 153 -0.26 2.53 -19.06
N LEU A 154 1.04 2.79 -18.90
CA LEU A 154 1.97 1.78 -18.41
C LEU A 154 2.26 1.98 -16.91
N ILE A 155 2.35 0.90 -16.17
CA ILE A 155 2.66 0.88 -14.75
C ILE A 155 3.83 -0.07 -14.53
N PHE A 156 4.94 0.47 -14.03
CA PHE A 156 6.01 -0.34 -13.48
C PHE A 156 5.67 -0.68 -12.03
N GLY A 157 5.50 -1.97 -11.74
CA GLY A 157 5.01 -2.45 -10.45
C GLY A 157 5.66 -3.76 -10.02
N ASN A 158 4.96 -4.49 -9.17
CA ASN A 158 5.40 -5.81 -8.67
C ASN A 158 4.68 -6.99 -9.37
N GLU A 159 3.78 -6.71 -10.31
CA GLU A 159 2.99 -7.70 -11.04
C GLU A 159 3.06 -7.39 -12.54
N THR A 160 2.96 -8.45 -13.37
CA THR A 160 2.91 -8.34 -14.83
C THR A 160 1.52 -8.76 -15.33
N GLY A 161 0.86 -7.91 -16.13
CA GLY A 161 -0.49 -8.17 -16.66
C GLY A 161 -1.26 -6.89 -16.98
N VAL A 162 -2.57 -6.98 -17.22
CA VAL A 162 -3.44 -5.81 -17.41
C VAL A 162 -4.40 -5.71 -16.22
N ASN A 163 -4.49 -4.52 -15.63
CA ASN A 163 -5.39 -4.26 -14.51
C ASN A 163 -6.82 -3.98 -14.98
N LEU A 164 -7.71 -3.67 -14.03
CA LEU A 164 -9.13 -3.44 -14.28
C LEU A 164 -9.42 -2.17 -15.09
N ASP A 165 -8.52 -1.19 -15.05
CA ASP A 165 -8.62 0.07 -15.83
C ASP A 165 -8.12 -0.11 -17.28
N GLY A 166 -7.59 -1.29 -17.62
CA GLY A 166 -6.89 -1.51 -18.88
C GLY A 166 -5.47 -0.95 -18.91
N ASP A 167 -4.93 -0.52 -17.76
CA ASP A 167 -3.52 -0.13 -17.64
C ASP A 167 -2.64 -1.40 -17.68
N VAL A 168 -1.54 -1.33 -18.44
CA VAL A 168 -0.58 -2.44 -18.57
C VAL A 168 0.44 -2.34 -17.44
N MET A 169 0.59 -3.41 -16.69
CA MET A 169 1.50 -3.53 -15.55
C MET A 169 2.68 -4.42 -15.93
N LEU A 170 3.88 -3.96 -15.61
CA LEU A 170 5.13 -4.68 -15.82
C LEU A 170 5.87 -4.81 -14.49
N ASN A 171 6.17 -6.05 -14.08
CA ASN A 171 6.94 -6.30 -12.87
C ASN A 171 8.40 -5.90 -13.08
N CYS A 172 8.90 -5.00 -12.22
CA CYS A 172 10.27 -4.49 -12.32
C CYS A 172 11.34 -5.52 -11.96
N GLY A 173 10.96 -6.60 -11.27
CA GLY A 173 11.85 -7.71 -10.93
C GLY A 173 11.92 -8.82 -11.98
N GLU A 174 11.16 -8.73 -13.07
CA GLU A 174 11.08 -9.77 -14.10
C GLU A 174 11.97 -9.52 -15.31
N VAL A 175 12.19 -10.58 -16.09
CA VAL A 175 12.93 -10.51 -17.36
C VAL A 175 12.05 -9.94 -18.49
N ARG A 176 12.69 -9.25 -19.43
CA ARG A 176 12.02 -8.53 -20.54
C ARG A 176 11.12 -9.41 -21.41
N ASN A 177 11.39 -10.70 -21.51
CA ASN A 177 10.56 -11.63 -22.28
C ASN A 177 9.15 -11.77 -21.69
N ASN A 178 9.02 -11.80 -20.36
CA ASN A 178 7.71 -11.86 -19.70
C ASN A 178 6.87 -10.61 -20.01
N TRP A 179 7.52 -9.44 -20.06
CA TRP A 179 6.86 -8.20 -20.46
C TRP A 179 6.35 -8.29 -21.90
N LEU A 180 7.19 -8.78 -22.81
CA LEU A 180 6.84 -8.94 -24.23
C LEU A 180 5.65 -9.89 -24.42
N ASP A 181 5.60 -10.99 -23.66
CA ASP A 181 4.50 -11.96 -23.74
C ASP A 181 3.16 -11.33 -23.32
N VAL A 182 3.15 -10.52 -22.27
CA VAL A 182 1.94 -9.78 -21.89
C VAL A 182 1.57 -8.75 -22.97
N ILE A 183 2.54 -7.99 -23.47
CA ILE A 183 2.34 -6.95 -24.50
C ILE A 183 1.73 -7.55 -25.78
N LYS A 184 2.20 -8.72 -26.22
CA LYS A 184 1.66 -9.45 -27.38
C LYS A 184 0.20 -9.87 -27.19
N ASN A 185 -0.20 -10.12 -25.94
CA ASN A 185 -1.50 -10.69 -25.60
C ASN A 185 -2.51 -9.69 -25.00
N ILE A 186 -2.22 -8.38 -25.00
CA ILE A 186 -3.10 -7.33 -24.44
C ILE A 186 -4.54 -7.44 -24.96
N HIS A 187 -4.71 -7.68 -26.27
CA HIS A 187 -6.02 -7.79 -26.91
C HIS A 187 -6.91 -8.90 -26.33
N ARG A 188 -6.33 -9.97 -25.77
CA ARG A 188 -7.10 -11.02 -25.07
C ARG A 188 -7.61 -10.52 -23.73
N GLN A 189 -6.80 -9.75 -23.01
CA GLN A 189 -7.16 -9.17 -21.72
C GLN A 189 -8.21 -8.06 -21.86
N ASP A 190 -8.18 -7.29 -22.96
CA ASP A 190 -9.22 -6.30 -23.25
C ASP A 190 -10.62 -6.94 -23.38
N LYS A 191 -10.71 -8.16 -23.94
CA LYS A 191 -11.98 -8.91 -24.02
C LYS A 191 -12.50 -9.34 -22.64
N VAL A 192 -11.61 -9.62 -21.70
CA VAL A 192 -11.95 -9.93 -20.30
C VAL A 192 -12.50 -8.68 -19.62
N ILE A 193 -11.81 -7.55 -19.76
CA ILE A 193 -12.22 -6.27 -19.18
C ILE A 193 -13.61 -5.84 -19.66
N LEU A 194 -13.92 -6.02 -20.95
CA LEU A 194 -15.25 -5.72 -21.50
C LEU A 194 -16.39 -6.54 -20.85
N LYS A 195 -16.09 -7.71 -20.28
CA LYS A 195 -17.06 -8.58 -19.61
C LYS A 195 -17.17 -8.32 -18.11
N LEU A 196 -16.13 -7.74 -17.48
CA LEU A 196 -16.09 -7.51 -16.03
C LEU A 196 -17.33 -6.78 -15.47
N PRO A 197 -17.85 -5.71 -16.10
CA PRO A 197 -19.05 -5.03 -15.60
C PRO A 197 -20.28 -5.94 -15.51
N GLN A 198 -20.36 -6.99 -16.34
CA GLN A 198 -21.46 -7.95 -16.28
C GLN A 198 -21.36 -8.86 -15.04
N PHE A 199 -20.13 -9.25 -14.67
CA PHE A 199 -19.87 -10.03 -13.45
C PHE A 199 -20.09 -9.19 -12.19
N GLU A 200 -19.60 -7.95 -12.16
CA GLU A 200 -19.86 -7.00 -11.07
C GLU A 200 -21.38 -6.78 -10.89
N LYS A 201 -22.10 -6.59 -12.01
CA LYS A 201 -23.56 -6.46 -11.99
C LYS A 201 -24.27 -7.72 -11.52
N ALA A 202 -23.73 -8.90 -11.80
CA ALA A 202 -24.28 -10.16 -11.30
C ALA A 202 -24.11 -10.26 -9.77
N VAL A 203 -22.92 -9.98 -9.22
CA VAL A 203 -22.71 -9.90 -7.77
C VAL A 203 -23.65 -8.86 -7.14
N SER A 204 -23.71 -7.67 -7.73
CA SER A 204 -24.58 -6.57 -7.29
C SER A 204 -26.03 -7.01 -7.18
N ARG A 205 -26.58 -7.64 -8.22
CA ARG A 205 -27.97 -8.12 -8.26
C ARG A 205 -28.25 -9.21 -7.22
N VAL A 206 -27.37 -10.19 -7.10
CA VAL A 206 -27.54 -11.28 -6.13
C VAL A 206 -27.56 -10.74 -4.70
N LEU A 207 -26.85 -9.63 -4.44
CA LEU A 207 -26.84 -8.91 -3.16
C LEU A 207 -27.70 -7.63 -3.18
N ARG A 208 -28.91 -7.69 -3.75
CA ARG A 208 -29.91 -6.60 -3.72
C ARG A 208 -29.37 -5.24 -4.18
N ASP A 209 -28.71 -5.19 -5.33
CA ASP A 209 -28.14 -3.99 -5.94
C ASP A 209 -27.03 -3.30 -5.09
N ILE A 210 -26.28 -4.05 -4.27
CA ILE A 210 -25.09 -3.51 -3.59
C ILE A 210 -24.07 -2.98 -4.60
N LYS A 211 -23.37 -1.89 -4.31
CA LYS A 211 -22.37 -1.34 -5.24
C LYS A 211 -21.08 -2.14 -5.13
N VAL A 212 -20.74 -2.89 -6.18
CA VAL A 212 -19.40 -3.49 -6.28
C VAL A 212 -18.41 -2.39 -6.67
N VAL A 213 -17.38 -2.18 -5.86
CA VAL A 213 -16.39 -1.13 -6.07
C VAL A 213 -14.98 -1.69 -5.91
N HIS A 214 -14.02 -0.96 -6.48
CA HIS A 214 -12.59 -1.26 -6.36
C HIS A 214 -11.94 -0.30 -5.37
N ARG A 215 -11.09 -0.82 -4.50
CA ARG A 215 -10.31 0.03 -3.61
C ARG A 215 -9.25 0.75 -4.42
N LYS A 216 -9.09 2.05 -4.17
CA LYS A 216 -8.03 2.84 -4.80
C LYS A 216 -6.62 2.36 -4.46
N PHE A 217 -6.49 1.70 -3.31
CA PHE A 217 -5.23 1.28 -2.70
C PHE A 217 -5.21 -0.24 -2.46
N GLN A 218 -5.72 -1.01 -3.42
CA GLN A 218 -5.66 -2.46 -3.42
C GLN A 218 -4.41 -2.93 -4.18
N PRO A 219 -3.77 -4.05 -3.78
CA PRO A 219 -2.76 -4.70 -4.59
C PRO A 219 -3.30 -4.91 -6.00
N LYS A 220 -2.58 -4.41 -7.00
CA LYS A 220 -3.09 -4.42 -8.37
C LYS A 220 -3.31 -5.86 -8.82
N VAL A 221 -4.55 -6.17 -9.18
CA VAL A 221 -4.98 -7.49 -9.64
C VAL A 221 -5.13 -7.47 -11.16
N THR A 222 -4.84 -8.59 -11.79
CA THR A 222 -5.11 -8.74 -13.23
C THR A 222 -6.60 -8.94 -13.47
N ALA A 223 -7.09 -8.50 -14.63
CA ALA A 223 -8.51 -8.64 -14.99
C ALA A 223 -9.00 -10.10 -14.94
N GLU A 224 -8.18 -11.06 -15.38
CA GLU A 224 -8.49 -12.49 -15.34
C GLU A 224 -8.65 -13.04 -13.92
N LYS A 225 -7.73 -12.66 -13.01
CA LYS A 225 -7.83 -13.06 -11.60
C LYS A 225 -9.11 -12.51 -10.97
N TYR A 226 -9.44 -11.25 -11.25
CA TYR A 226 -10.66 -10.62 -10.73
C TYR A 226 -11.95 -11.23 -11.29
N GLU A 227 -11.99 -11.57 -12.59
CA GLU A 227 -13.13 -12.29 -13.18
C GLU A 227 -13.39 -13.61 -12.44
N ASN A 228 -12.34 -14.39 -12.18
CA ASN A 228 -12.45 -15.66 -11.45
C ASN A 228 -12.95 -15.47 -10.01
N GLN A 229 -12.48 -14.41 -9.34
CA GLN A 229 -12.94 -14.04 -7.99
C GLN A 229 -14.44 -13.73 -7.97
N LEU A 230 -14.91 -12.92 -8.92
CA LEU A 230 -16.33 -12.59 -9.05
C LEU A 230 -17.17 -13.83 -9.36
N ARG A 231 -16.74 -14.67 -10.30
CA ARG A 231 -17.46 -15.91 -10.67
C ARG A 231 -17.69 -16.83 -9.48
N ARG A 232 -16.66 -17.06 -8.66
CA ARG A 232 -16.77 -17.89 -7.45
C ARG A 232 -17.79 -17.33 -6.46
N LEU A 233 -17.72 -16.02 -6.22
CA LEU A 233 -18.64 -15.35 -5.31
C LEU A 233 -20.09 -15.40 -5.82
N ILE A 234 -20.31 -15.19 -7.13
CA ILE A 234 -21.63 -15.28 -7.77
C ILE A 234 -22.23 -16.68 -7.57
N THR A 235 -21.47 -17.75 -7.84
CA THR A 235 -21.96 -19.12 -7.68
C THR A 235 -22.38 -19.39 -6.24
N SER A 236 -21.49 -19.09 -5.28
CA SER A 236 -21.74 -19.26 -3.84
C SER A 236 -23.00 -18.53 -3.38
N LEU A 237 -23.14 -17.25 -3.79
CA LEU A 237 -24.26 -16.42 -3.40
C LEU A 237 -25.58 -16.83 -4.08
N SER A 238 -25.55 -17.21 -5.35
CA SER A 238 -26.75 -17.61 -6.10
C SER A 238 -27.34 -18.90 -5.54
N ASP A 239 -26.49 -19.88 -5.20
CA ASP A 239 -26.90 -21.15 -4.59
C ASP A 239 -27.54 -20.93 -3.22
N TYR A 240 -26.96 -20.03 -2.41
CA TYR A 240 -27.50 -19.68 -1.10
C TYR A 240 -28.83 -18.93 -1.21
N GLN A 241 -28.91 -17.93 -2.09
CA GLN A 241 -30.12 -17.12 -2.30
C GLN A 241 -31.29 -17.99 -2.77
N GLY A 242 -31.07 -18.91 -3.71
CA GLY A 242 -32.11 -19.78 -4.24
C GLY A 242 -32.75 -20.70 -3.18
N ARG A 243 -31.99 -21.07 -2.13
CA ARG A 243 -32.46 -21.95 -1.05
C ARG A 243 -33.04 -21.21 0.15
N ASN A 244 -32.45 -20.08 0.53
CA ASN A 244 -32.74 -19.41 1.80
C ASN A 244 -33.48 -18.07 1.64
N GLY A 245 -33.51 -17.51 0.43
CA GLY A 245 -33.98 -16.15 0.20
C GLY A 245 -33.08 -15.11 0.85
N TYR A 246 -33.64 -13.94 1.15
CA TYR A 246 -32.93 -12.84 1.81
C TYR A 246 -33.35 -12.71 3.28
N PRO A 247 -32.46 -12.22 4.17
CA PRO A 247 -32.83 -11.88 5.52
C PRO A 247 -34.00 -10.89 5.57
N LYS A 248 -34.95 -11.09 6.49
CA LYS A 248 -36.20 -10.31 6.55
C LYS A 248 -35.99 -8.84 6.91
N HIS A 249 -34.96 -8.56 7.70
CA HIS A 249 -34.61 -7.21 8.16
C HIS A 249 -33.77 -6.44 7.14
N TRP A 250 -33.36 -7.06 6.02
CA TRP A 250 -32.67 -6.33 4.98
C TRP A 250 -33.59 -5.32 4.29
N PRO A 251 -33.06 -4.15 3.91
CA PRO A 251 -33.79 -3.23 3.06
C PRO A 251 -34.05 -3.86 1.68
N GLU A 252 -34.99 -3.28 0.93
CA GLU A 252 -35.29 -3.73 -0.43
C GLU A 252 -34.04 -3.74 -1.32
N LYS A 253 -33.17 -2.73 -1.13
CA LYS A 253 -31.90 -2.54 -1.86
C LYS A 253 -30.76 -2.17 -0.92
N LEU A 254 -29.57 -2.65 -1.25
CA LEU A 254 -28.29 -2.37 -0.57
C LEU A 254 -27.42 -1.37 -1.35
N ASN A 255 -27.98 -0.63 -2.29
CA ASN A 255 -27.26 0.31 -3.18
C ASN A 255 -26.55 1.49 -2.48
N LYS A 256 -26.76 1.68 -1.17
CA LYS A 256 -26.03 2.65 -0.35
C LYS A 256 -24.67 2.13 0.10
N PHE A 257 -24.52 0.80 0.14
CA PHE A 257 -23.32 0.11 0.60
C PHE A 257 -22.38 -0.23 -0.55
N GLU A 258 -21.11 -0.34 -0.21
CA GLU A 258 -20.02 -0.65 -1.13
C GLU A 258 -19.41 -2.00 -0.75
N LEU A 259 -19.30 -2.90 -1.72
CA LEU A 259 -18.70 -4.22 -1.59
C LEU A 259 -17.38 -4.26 -2.39
N VAL A 260 -16.32 -4.75 -1.77
CA VAL A 260 -15.02 -4.99 -2.39
C VAL A 260 -14.77 -6.49 -2.35
N VAL A 261 -14.51 -7.08 -3.52
CA VAL A 261 -14.17 -8.49 -3.64
C VAL A 261 -12.65 -8.62 -3.73
N GLU A 262 -12.05 -9.36 -2.80
CA GLU A 262 -10.60 -9.60 -2.73
C GLU A 262 -10.23 -11.06 -3.04
N THR A 263 -8.93 -11.36 -2.98
CA THR A 263 -8.37 -12.69 -3.19
C THR A 263 -8.91 -13.70 -2.17
N GLU A 264 -8.65 -14.98 -2.41
CA GLU A 264 -9.17 -16.08 -1.58
C GLU A 264 -8.69 -16.04 -0.13
N ALA A 265 -7.54 -15.43 0.13
CA ALA A 265 -6.98 -15.24 1.45
C ALA A 265 -7.26 -13.84 2.04
N GLY A 266 -8.13 -13.06 1.38
CA GLY A 266 -8.52 -11.74 1.85
C GLY A 266 -9.34 -11.77 3.14
N PRO A 267 -9.44 -10.65 3.86
CA PRO A 267 -10.23 -10.55 5.08
C PRO A 267 -11.73 -10.40 4.78
N LEU A 268 -12.58 -10.88 5.69
CA LEU A 268 -13.98 -10.47 5.78
C LEU A 268 -14.09 -9.37 6.84
N MET A 269 -14.27 -8.12 6.43
CA MET A 269 -14.29 -6.99 7.36
C MET A 269 -15.02 -5.76 6.79
N VAL A 270 -15.38 -4.82 7.66
CA VAL A 270 -15.71 -3.44 7.25
C VAL A 270 -14.43 -2.62 7.29
N SER A 271 -14.09 -1.97 6.18
CA SER A 271 -12.92 -1.10 6.10
C SER A 271 -13.13 0.19 6.90
N PRO A 272 -12.06 0.91 7.30
CA PRO A 272 -12.18 2.24 7.91
C PRO A 272 -12.89 3.29 7.04
N THR A 273 -13.10 3.00 5.74
CA THR A 273 -13.85 3.85 4.81
C THR A 273 -15.30 3.39 4.62
N GLY A 274 -15.75 2.40 5.40
CA GLY A 274 -17.11 1.86 5.40
C GLY A 274 -17.41 0.87 4.26
N GLN A 275 -16.39 0.37 3.56
CA GLN A 275 -16.56 -0.63 2.51
C GLN A 275 -16.57 -2.03 3.11
N ILE A 276 -17.47 -2.89 2.66
CA ILE A 276 -17.52 -4.29 3.06
C ILE A 276 -16.51 -5.05 2.18
N ILE A 277 -15.45 -5.55 2.78
CA ILE A 277 -14.41 -6.35 2.10
C ILE A 277 -14.73 -7.82 2.31
N VAL A 278 -14.70 -8.59 1.23
CA VAL A 278 -14.97 -10.04 1.27
C VAL A 278 -13.95 -10.82 0.42
N PRO A 279 -13.40 -11.94 0.92
CA PRO A 279 -12.62 -12.83 0.08
C PRO A 279 -13.52 -13.58 -0.88
N SER A 280 -13.09 -13.76 -2.13
CA SER A 280 -13.82 -14.53 -3.15
C SER A 280 -14.12 -16.00 -2.78
N SER A 281 -13.45 -16.53 -1.77
CA SER A 281 -13.67 -17.87 -1.19
C SER A 281 -14.73 -17.89 -0.08
N CYS A 282 -15.26 -16.74 0.35
CA CYS A 282 -16.17 -16.62 1.47
C CYS A 282 -17.47 -17.42 1.24
N PRO A 283 -17.87 -18.30 2.17
CA PRO A 283 -19.18 -18.93 2.13
C PRO A 283 -20.30 -17.89 2.19
N ALA A 284 -21.30 -18.03 1.33
CA ALA A 284 -22.40 -17.06 1.21
C ALA A 284 -23.18 -16.85 2.51
N SER A 285 -23.36 -17.90 3.32
CA SER A 285 -24.01 -17.78 4.64
C SER A 285 -23.25 -16.86 5.59
N ILE A 286 -21.92 -16.97 5.62
CA ILE A 286 -21.06 -16.12 6.43
C ILE A 286 -21.12 -14.68 5.94
N LEU A 287 -21.04 -14.45 4.63
CA LEU A 287 -21.13 -13.12 4.05
C LEU A 287 -22.49 -12.46 4.35
N VAL A 288 -23.61 -13.18 4.18
CA VAL A 288 -24.95 -12.64 4.42
C VAL A 288 -25.15 -12.28 5.90
N ASN A 289 -24.67 -13.11 6.82
CA ASN A 289 -24.70 -12.80 8.25
C ASN A 289 -23.82 -11.60 8.58
N PHE A 290 -22.60 -11.56 8.04
CA PHE A 290 -21.67 -10.45 8.25
C PHE A 290 -22.26 -9.12 7.76
N ILE A 291 -22.82 -9.08 6.55
CA ILE A 291 -23.50 -7.89 6.04
C ILE A 291 -24.61 -7.47 7.00
N SER A 292 -25.45 -8.43 7.43
CA SER A 292 -26.58 -8.18 8.33
C SER A 292 -26.19 -7.49 9.63
N GLU A 293 -25.06 -7.89 10.23
CA GLU A 293 -24.57 -7.38 11.50
C GLU A 293 -23.86 -6.02 11.37
N ASN A 294 -23.43 -5.65 10.16
CA ASN A 294 -22.53 -4.52 9.94
C ASN A 294 -23.10 -3.38 9.08
N LEU A 295 -24.38 -3.44 8.67
CA LEU A 295 -24.99 -2.39 7.84
C LEU A 295 -24.91 -1.00 8.49
N GLU A 296 -25.24 -0.88 9.78
CA GLU A 296 -25.26 0.42 10.44
C GLU A 296 -23.86 1.06 10.49
N GLU A 297 -22.85 0.30 10.90
CA GLU A 297 -21.47 0.77 11.00
C GLU A 297 -20.88 1.09 9.62
N ALA A 298 -21.13 0.25 8.61
CA ALA A 298 -20.69 0.51 7.25
C ALA A 298 -21.27 1.83 6.70
N ASN A 299 -22.57 2.11 6.97
CA ASN A 299 -23.17 3.37 6.55
C ASN A 299 -22.53 4.58 7.25
N ARG A 300 -22.35 4.49 8.58
CA ARG A 300 -21.74 5.56 9.38
C ARG A 300 -20.34 5.92 8.85
N LEU A 301 -19.50 4.91 8.62
CA LEU A 301 -18.13 5.09 8.12
C LEU A 301 -18.09 5.62 6.68
N LEU A 302 -19.00 5.18 5.80
CA LEU A 302 -19.09 5.69 4.41
C LEU A 302 -19.42 7.19 4.39
N ASP A 303 -20.36 7.63 5.23
CA ASP A 303 -20.76 9.03 5.29
C ASP A 303 -19.65 9.92 5.88
N GLU A 304 -18.99 9.44 6.93
CA GLU A 304 -17.81 10.09 7.51
C GLU A 304 -16.66 10.22 6.49
N TYR A 305 -16.35 9.14 5.77
CA TYR A 305 -15.30 9.12 4.76
C TYR A 305 -15.58 10.11 3.62
N LYS A 306 -16.82 10.20 3.13
CA LYS A 306 -17.21 11.14 2.07
C LYS A 306 -16.99 12.58 2.50
N SER A 307 -17.38 12.94 3.73
CA SER A 307 -17.17 14.29 4.28
C SER A 307 -15.67 14.60 4.41
N ASN A 308 -14.92 13.71 5.07
CA ASN A 308 -13.49 13.89 5.33
C ASN A 308 -12.67 14.03 4.05
N LYS A 309 -13.04 13.35 2.95
CA LYS A 309 -12.31 13.45 1.68
C LYS A 309 -12.26 14.88 1.11
N TYR A 310 -13.32 15.67 1.29
CA TYR A 310 -13.33 17.06 0.83
C TYR A 310 -12.48 17.95 1.75
N VAL A 311 -12.60 17.75 3.06
CA VAL A 311 -11.82 18.47 4.07
C VAL A 311 -10.32 18.20 3.91
N GLU A 312 -9.94 16.94 3.70
CA GLU A 312 -8.55 16.53 3.46
C GLU A 312 -7.95 17.26 2.25
N LYS A 313 -8.70 17.36 1.15
CA LYS A 313 -8.20 18.00 -0.07
C LYS A 313 -7.91 19.50 0.15
N ASP A 314 -8.78 20.19 0.87
CA ASP A 314 -8.61 21.61 1.19
C ASP A 314 -7.39 21.82 2.12
N ILE A 315 -7.34 21.08 3.24
CA ILE A 315 -6.26 21.25 4.21
C ILE A 315 -4.90 20.81 3.67
N HIS A 316 -4.86 19.76 2.83
CA HIS A 316 -3.65 19.32 2.14
C HIS A 316 -3.07 20.45 1.28
N SER A 317 -3.93 21.08 0.47
CA SER A 317 -3.54 22.19 -0.40
C SER A 317 -3.00 23.37 0.41
N ARG A 318 -3.65 23.68 1.55
CA ARG A 318 -3.22 24.72 2.47
C ARG A 318 -1.85 24.42 3.09
N VAL A 319 -1.59 23.18 3.53
CA VAL A 319 -0.28 22.78 4.08
C VAL A 319 0.81 22.92 3.02
N VAL A 320 0.59 22.40 1.81
CA VAL A 320 1.57 22.51 0.72
C VAL A 320 1.95 23.97 0.45
N LEU A 321 0.97 24.87 0.40
CA LEU A 321 1.20 26.30 0.15
C LEU A 321 1.89 26.98 1.33
N GLU A 322 1.43 26.76 2.56
CA GLU A 322 1.91 27.47 3.75
C GLU A 322 3.34 27.13 4.15
N PHE A 323 3.71 25.86 3.95
CA PHE A 323 5.04 25.33 4.18
C PHE A 323 5.94 25.38 2.93
N ARG A 324 5.40 25.75 1.76
CA ARG A 324 6.10 25.73 0.47
C ARG A 324 6.75 24.37 0.18
N LEU A 325 5.96 23.32 0.38
CA LEU A 325 6.42 21.95 0.14
C LEU A 325 6.56 21.72 -1.37
N LEU A 326 7.60 20.98 -1.77
CA LEU A 326 7.72 20.47 -3.14
C LEU A 326 6.67 19.41 -3.43
N SER A 327 6.42 18.55 -2.45
CA SER A 327 5.31 17.59 -2.50
C SER A 327 4.89 17.15 -1.10
N LEU A 328 3.62 16.79 -0.97
CA LEU A 328 3.06 16.16 0.21
C LEU A 328 2.28 14.93 -0.22
N ARG A 329 2.80 13.75 0.14
CA ARG A 329 2.17 12.46 -0.11
C ARG A 329 1.81 11.80 1.21
N LYS A 330 0.99 10.76 1.15
CA LYS A 330 0.65 9.92 2.30
C LYS A 330 0.65 8.46 1.90
N ASP A 331 1.00 7.60 2.84
CA ASP A 331 0.92 6.16 2.71
C ASP A 331 -0.56 5.72 2.58
N ASP A 332 -0.78 4.56 1.96
CA ASP A 332 -2.09 4.02 1.61
C ASP A 332 -2.92 3.69 2.86
N ASN A 333 -2.25 3.38 3.97
CA ASN A 333 -2.89 3.13 5.27
C ASN A 333 -3.33 4.41 6.00
N ILE A 334 -2.96 5.60 5.52
CA ILE A 334 -3.33 6.88 6.14
C ILE A 334 -4.72 7.32 5.63
N THR A 335 -5.73 7.10 6.47
CA THR A 335 -7.10 7.53 6.17
C THR A 335 -7.19 9.06 6.05
N PRO A 336 -8.22 9.61 5.36
CA PRO A 336 -8.43 11.06 5.30
C PRO A 336 -8.45 11.74 6.66
N LYS A 337 -9.04 11.08 7.67
CA LYS A 337 -9.12 11.60 9.03
C LYS A 337 -7.73 11.77 9.65
N LEU A 338 -6.88 10.75 9.58
CA LEU A 338 -5.51 10.80 10.08
C LEU A 338 -4.68 11.87 9.36
N MET A 339 -4.87 12.00 8.04
CA MET A 339 -4.19 13.04 7.26
C MET A 339 -4.65 14.45 7.65
N ILE A 340 -5.95 14.66 7.87
CA ILE A 340 -6.50 15.93 8.35
C ILE A 340 -5.90 16.29 9.71
N ASP A 341 -5.87 15.35 10.64
CA ASP A 341 -5.35 15.57 11.99
C ASP A 341 -3.85 15.91 11.95
N CYS A 342 -3.08 15.18 11.14
CA CYS A 342 -1.67 15.47 10.88
C CYS A 342 -1.48 16.89 10.29
N CYS A 343 -2.22 17.23 9.25
CA CYS A 343 -2.14 18.54 8.59
C CYS A 343 -2.52 19.69 9.54
N ASN A 344 -3.58 19.52 10.35
CA ASN A 344 -3.97 20.48 11.38
C ASN A 344 -2.85 20.66 12.41
N ASN A 345 -2.24 19.56 12.87
CA ASN A 345 -1.13 19.62 13.80
C ASN A 345 0.09 20.36 13.22
N MET A 346 0.40 20.14 11.94
CA MET A 346 1.45 20.89 11.23
C MET A 346 1.12 22.38 11.20
N LEU A 347 -0.07 22.76 10.74
CA LEU A 347 -0.50 24.17 10.65
C LEU A 347 -0.50 24.86 12.02
N LYS A 348 -0.87 24.17 13.08
CA LYS A 348 -0.82 24.68 14.46
C LYS A 348 0.60 25.07 14.89
N HIS A 349 1.61 24.30 14.48
CA HIS A 349 3.02 24.53 14.83
C HIS A 349 3.84 25.13 13.66
N LYS A 350 3.17 25.83 12.74
CA LYS A 350 3.75 26.40 11.52
C LYS A 350 5.02 27.21 11.76
N ASN A 351 5.06 28.02 12.82
CA ASN A 351 6.21 28.90 13.09
C ASN A 351 7.50 28.10 13.36
N ILE A 352 7.39 26.94 14.00
CA ILE A 352 8.52 26.07 14.33
C ILE A 352 8.88 25.22 13.12
N LEU A 353 7.88 24.66 12.43
CA LEU A 353 8.09 23.69 11.37
C LEU A 353 8.47 24.32 10.02
N LYS A 354 8.02 25.54 9.72
CA LYS A 354 8.23 26.14 8.39
C LYS A 354 9.70 26.26 7.99
N PRO A 355 10.64 26.68 8.87
CA PRO A 355 12.07 26.67 8.55
C PRO A 355 12.63 25.27 8.26
N LEU A 356 12.04 24.22 8.83
CA LEU A 356 12.51 22.83 8.75
C LEU A 356 11.85 22.02 7.61
N LEU A 357 10.84 22.59 6.94
CA LEU A 357 10.05 21.90 5.92
C LEU A 357 10.02 22.65 4.57
N ASN A 358 10.56 23.86 4.51
CA ASN A 358 10.56 24.66 3.29
C ASN A 358 11.28 23.93 2.15
N ASN A 359 10.65 23.88 0.96
CA ASN A 359 11.15 23.16 -0.21
C ASN A 359 11.45 21.68 0.05
N SER A 360 10.78 21.05 1.02
CA SER A 360 10.92 19.62 1.29
C SER A 360 9.90 18.79 0.52
N SER A 361 10.25 17.52 0.26
CA SER A 361 9.31 16.51 -0.19
C SER A 361 8.90 15.64 1.01
N LEU A 362 7.62 15.67 1.38
CA LEU A 362 7.11 14.94 2.53
C LEU A 362 6.28 13.72 2.13
N PHE A 363 6.44 12.65 2.88
CA PHE A 363 5.63 11.44 2.81
C PHE A 363 5.11 11.10 4.21
N ILE A 364 3.81 11.23 4.42
CA ILE A 364 3.18 10.92 5.71
C ILE A 364 3.00 9.41 5.83
N THR A 365 3.65 8.82 6.83
CA THR A 365 3.73 7.37 7.06
C THR A 365 3.39 7.06 8.53
N SER A 366 3.79 5.89 9.04
CA SER A 366 3.78 5.53 10.46
C SER A 366 5.18 5.57 11.12
N TYR A 367 6.21 6.00 10.40
CA TYR A 367 7.60 5.92 10.84
C TYR A 367 8.45 7.07 10.29
N PHE A 368 9.54 7.41 10.99
CA PHE A 368 10.54 8.33 10.46
C PHE A 368 11.52 7.63 9.53
N SER A 369 11.81 8.24 8.39
CA SER A 369 12.89 7.80 7.49
C SER A 369 13.30 8.93 6.54
N LEU A 370 14.58 8.99 6.19
CA LEU A 370 15.07 9.83 5.10
C LEU A 370 15.44 8.92 3.94
N LEU A 371 14.70 9.02 2.84
CA LEU A 371 14.99 8.24 1.64
C LEU A 371 16.19 8.82 0.90
N SER A 372 16.90 7.99 0.15
CA SER A 372 18.14 8.40 -0.53
C SER A 372 17.93 9.52 -1.55
N ASP A 373 16.71 9.71 -2.06
CA ASP A 373 16.34 10.79 -2.98
C ASP A 373 15.97 12.11 -2.28
N GLY A 374 16.10 12.16 -0.95
CA GLY A 374 15.82 13.31 -0.10
C GLY A 374 14.35 13.50 0.30
N GLN A 375 13.49 12.50 0.08
CA GLN A 375 12.14 12.48 0.62
C GLN A 375 12.15 12.14 2.12
N MET A 376 11.45 12.96 2.93
CA MET A 376 11.30 12.73 4.36
C MET A 376 9.98 12.00 4.65
N CYS A 377 10.08 10.81 5.22
CA CYS A 377 8.96 10.05 5.77
C CYS A 377 8.73 10.46 7.23
N ILE A 378 7.49 10.80 7.56
CA ILE A 378 7.13 11.36 8.87
C ILE A 378 5.84 10.70 9.36
N PRO A 379 5.77 10.24 10.64
CA PRO A 379 4.55 9.67 11.19
C PRO A 379 3.41 10.69 11.24
N TRP A 380 2.20 10.27 10.84
CA TRP A 380 1.01 11.12 10.91
C TRP A 380 0.72 11.66 12.33
N ASN A 381 1.06 10.89 13.36
CA ASN A 381 0.85 11.16 14.78
C ASN A 381 2.09 11.70 15.52
N TRP A 382 3.11 12.17 14.80
CA TRP A 382 4.30 12.73 15.43
C TRP A 382 4.00 13.92 16.35
N LYS A 383 4.81 14.06 17.40
CA LYS A 383 4.76 15.21 18.31
C LYS A 383 5.88 16.19 17.97
N ILE A 384 5.60 17.47 18.15
CA ILE A 384 6.43 18.61 17.77
C ILE A 384 6.97 19.28 19.02
#